data_AF-A5D4D7-F1
#
_entry.id   AF-A5D4D7-F1
#
_cell.length_a   1.000
_cell.length_b   1.000
_cell.length_c   1.000
_cell.angle_alpha   90.00
_cell.angle_beta   90.00
_cell.angle_gamma   90.00
#
_symmetry.space_group_name_H-M   'P 1'
#
loop_
_entity.id
_entity.type
_entity.pdbx_description
1 polymer ?
#
loop_
_entity_poly.entity_id
_entity_poly.type
_entity_poly.pdbx_seq_one_letter_code
_entity_poly.pdbx_strand_id
1 'polypeptide(L)' 'MTPTINESLIEQATLQWLAEFGYETAFGPEISPGGERPERESFRDVVLAGRLRAALGQLNLPLAARVSNKLT' A
#
# COMPACT_ATOMS: atom_id res chain seq x y z
N MET A 1 35.56 -12.89 -2.57
CA MET A 1 35.10 -11.48 -2.58
C MET A 1 33.93 -11.39 -1.64
N THR A 2 34.00 -10.55 -0.61
CA THR A 2 32.87 -10.29 0.29
C THR A 2 31.86 -9.44 -0.46
N PRO A 3 30.56 -9.79 -0.49
CA PRO A 3 29.55 -8.94 -1.11
C PRO A 3 29.52 -7.59 -0.39
N THR A 4 29.59 -6.50 -1.15
CA THR A 4 29.42 -5.15 -0.61
C THR A 4 27.97 -4.95 -0.22
N ILE A 5 27.73 -4.65 1.06
CA ILE A 5 26.42 -4.23 1.53
C ILE A 5 26.19 -2.79 1.07
N ASN A 6 25.12 -2.55 0.31
CA ASN A 6 24.71 -1.23 -0.18
C ASN A 6 23.19 -1.05 -0.09
N GLU A 7 22.71 0.15 -0.37
CA GLU A 7 21.30 0.55 -0.24
C GLU A 7 20.39 -0.35 -1.08
N SER A 8 20.79 -0.66 -2.32
CA SER A 8 20.01 -1.54 -3.20
C SER A 8 19.90 -2.96 -2.66
N LEU A 9 20.97 -3.52 -2.10
CA LEU A 9 20.93 -4.84 -1.48
C LEU A 9 19.97 -4.87 -0.28
N ILE A 10 20.05 -3.85 0.57
CA ILE A 10 19.17 -3.72 1.75
C ILE A 10 17.71 -3.51 1.33
N GLU A 11 17.45 -2.70 0.31
CA GLU A 11 16.11 -2.49 -0.25
C GLU A 11 15.50 -3.81 -0.76
N GLN A 12 16.23 -4.56 -1.59
CA GLN A 12 15.76 -5.82 -2.15
C GLN A 12 15.48 -6.87 -1.06
N ALA A 13 16.37 -6.99 -0.07
CA ALA A 13 16.15 -7.89 1.06
C ALA A 13 14.90 -7.50 1.86
N THR A 14 14.69 -6.20 2.08
CA THR A 14 13.52 -5.69 2.81
C THR A 14 12.22 -5.95 2.05
N LEU A 15 12.19 -5.70 0.74
CA LEU A 15 11.02 -6.00 -0.11
C LEU A 15 10.68 -7.50 -0.08
N GLN A 16 11.70 -8.37 -0.12
CA GLN A 16 11.50 -9.81 -0.02
C GLN A 16 10.87 -10.20 1.33
N TRP A 17 11.40 -9.71 2.45
CA TRP A 17 10.83 -10.02 3.77
C TRP A 17 9.39 -9.53 3.91
N LEU A 18 9.08 -8.32 3.42
CA LEU A 18 7.71 -7.80 3.45
C LEU A 18 6.77 -8.66 2.59
N ALA A 19 7.21 -9.11 1.42
CA ALA A 19 6.45 -10.04 0.59
C ALA A 19 6.17 -11.37 1.32
N GLU A 20 7.15 -11.90 2.08
CA GLU A 20 6.98 -13.10 2.90
C GLU A 20 5.92 -12.90 4.02
N PHE A 21 5.78 -11.68 4.54
CA PHE A 21 4.71 -11.30 5.48
C PHE A 21 3.36 -10.99 4.81
N GLY A 22 3.27 -11.12 3.48
CA GLY A 22 2.04 -10.89 2.72
C GLY A 22 1.80 -9.43 2.31
N TYR A 23 2.82 -8.57 2.38
CA TYR A 23 2.72 -7.22 1.83
C TYR A 23 2.92 -7.23 0.32
N GLU A 24 2.07 -6.48 -0.39
CA GLU A 24 2.26 -6.21 -1.81
C GLU A 24 3.34 -5.15 -2.05
N THR A 25 4.09 -5.31 -3.13
CA THR A 25 5.04 -4.30 -3.63
C THR A 25 4.51 -3.66 -4.91
N ALA A 26 4.86 -2.39 -5.13
CA ALA A 26 4.51 -1.67 -6.35
C ALA A 26 5.69 -0.79 -6.76
N PHE A 27 5.91 -0.66 -8.07
CA PHE A 27 6.96 0.20 -8.57
C PHE A 27 6.50 1.67 -8.54
N GLY A 28 7.27 2.52 -7.84
CA GLY A 28 6.91 3.92 -7.59
C GLY A 28 6.52 4.69 -8.86
N PRO A 29 7.29 4.62 -9.96
CA PRO A 29 6.95 5.27 -11.23
C PRO A 29 5.61 4.82 -11.84
N GLU A 30 5.26 3.54 -11.76
CA GLU A 30 3.99 3.03 -12.30
C GLU A 30 2.78 3.67 -11.62
N ILE A 31 2.89 3.92 -10.30
CA ILE A 31 1.82 4.50 -9.48
C ILE A 31 1.93 6.02 -9.29
N SER A 32 2.91 6.65 -9.91
CA SER A 32 3.14 8.10 -9.83
C SER A 32 2.16 8.90 -10.72
N PRO A 33 2.04 10.23 -10.54
CA PRO A 33 1.27 11.06 -11.47
C PRO A 33 1.79 10.89 -12.91
N GLY A 34 0.92 10.45 -13.82
CA GLY A 34 1.29 10.18 -15.21
C GLY A 34 1.96 8.82 -15.46
N GLY A 35 2.07 7.97 -14.44
CA GLY A 35 2.51 6.57 -14.60
C GLY A 35 1.46 5.70 -15.30
N GLU A 36 1.80 4.42 -15.52
CA GLU A 36 0.91 3.46 -16.20
C GLU A 36 -0.39 3.20 -15.41
N ARG A 37 -0.31 3.26 -14.09
CA ARG A 37 -1.41 2.98 -13.15
C ARG A 37 -1.42 4.02 -12.03
N PRO A 38 -1.69 5.29 -12.33
CA PRO A 38 -1.49 6.38 -11.37
C PRO A 38 -2.42 6.21 -10.17
N GLU A 39 -1.83 6.13 -8.98
CA GLU A 39 -2.56 6.11 -7.71
C GLU A 39 -2.35 7.39 -6.89
N ARG A 40 -1.36 8.20 -7.30
CA ARG A 40 -1.03 9.51 -6.74
C ARG A 40 -1.51 10.60 -7.69
N GLU A 41 -2.06 11.67 -7.14
CA GLU A 41 -2.41 12.88 -7.90
C GLU A 41 -1.22 13.85 -7.95
N SER A 42 -0.37 13.81 -6.92
CA SER A 42 0.85 14.61 -6.79
C SER A 42 2.02 13.79 -6.26
N PHE A 43 3.24 14.14 -6.69
CA PHE A 43 4.47 13.61 -6.08
C PHE A 43 4.62 13.98 -4.59
N ARG A 44 3.83 14.95 -4.11
CA ARG A 44 3.81 15.37 -2.70
C ARG A 44 2.87 14.52 -1.84
N ASP A 45 2.05 13.66 -2.44
CA ASP A 45 1.10 12.85 -1.70
C ASP A 45 1.86 11.85 -0.82
N VAL A 46 1.54 11.83 0.47
CA VAL A 46 2.17 10.93 1.44
C VAL A 46 1.38 9.64 1.64
N VAL A 47 0.16 9.57 1.12
CA VAL A 47 -0.74 8.41 1.22
C VAL A 47 -1.36 8.10 -0.13
N LEU A 48 -1.66 6.82 -0.36
CA LEU A 48 -2.46 6.37 -1.51
C LEU A 48 -3.93 6.43 -1.11
N ALA A 49 -4.58 7.58 -1.32
CA ALA A 49 -5.88 7.88 -0.76
C ALA A 49 -6.99 6.90 -1.20
N GLY A 50 -6.90 6.39 -2.44
CA GLY A 50 -7.80 5.34 -2.95
C GLY A 50 -7.69 4.04 -2.15
N ARG A 51 -6.47 3.51 -2.00
CA ARG A 51 -6.21 2.29 -1.19
C ARG A 51 -6.63 2.49 0.26
N LEU A 52 -6.31 3.64 0.86
CA LEU A 52 -6.67 3.94 2.24
C LEU A 52 -8.18 3.92 2.44
N ARG A 53 -8.95 4.57 1.56
CA ARG A 53 -10.41 4.56 1.63
C ARG A 53 -11.00 3.15 1.45
N ALA A 54 -10.45 2.37 0.52
CA ALA A 54 -10.87 0.98 0.32
C ALA A 54 -10.62 0.12 1.58
N ALA A 55 -9.43 0.24 2.18
CA ALA A 55 -9.08 -0.45 3.42
C ALA A 55 -9.99 -0.04 4.59
N LEU A 56 -10.25 1.26 4.76
CA LEU A 56 -11.20 1.76 5.76
C LEU A 56 -12.61 1.20 5.53
N GLY A 57 -13.06 1.10 4.29
CA GLY A 57 -14.35 0.50 3.94
C GLY A 57 -14.45 -0.97 4.37
N GLN A 58 -13.40 -1.76 4.11
CA GLN A 58 -13.34 -3.16 4.52
C GLN A 58 -13.32 -3.31 6.06
N LEU A 59 -12.49 -2.53 6.74
CA LEU A 59 -12.38 -2.54 8.19
C LEU A 59 -13.68 -2.11 8.89
N ASN A 60 -14.39 -1.15 8.31
CA ASN A 60 -15.64 -0.63 8.86
C ASN A 60 -16.89 -1.42 8.43
N LEU A 61 -16.76 -2.40 7.52
CA LEU A 61 -17.89 -3.22 7.06
C LEU A 61 -18.66 -3.89 8.22
N PRO A 62 -18.01 -4.46 9.26
CA PRO A 62 -18.70 -5.02 10.41
C PRO A 62 -19.42 -3.95 11.26
N LEU A 63 -18.96 -2.69 11.25
CA LEU A 63 -19.61 -1.59 11.96
C LEU A 63 -20.90 -1.16 11.26
N ALA A 64 -20.90 -1.11 9.93
CA ALA A 64 -22.10 -0.81 9.14
C ALA A 64 -23.22 -1.83 9.40
N ALA A 65 -22.88 -3.13 9.46
CA ALA A 65 -23.83 -4.19 9.81
C ALA A 65 -24.43 -4.01 11.23
N ARG A 66 -23.65 -3.50 12.19
CA ARG A 66 -24.11 -3.22 13.56
C ARG A 66 -25.04 -2.02 13.67
N VAL A 67 -24.89 -1.02 12.79
CA VAL A 67 -25.75 0.19 12.78
C VAL A 67 -27.10 -0.12 12.15
N SER A 68 -27.15 -0.92 11.07
CA SER A 68 -28.43 -1.34 10.47
C SER A 68 -29.30 -2.18 11.41
N ASN A 69 -28.68 -2.95 12.31
CA ASN A 69 -29.40 -3.81 13.26
C ASN A 69 -29.96 -3.08 14.51
N LYS A 70 -29.86 -1.75 14.56
CA LYS A 70 -30.44 -0.91 15.63
C LYS A 70 -31.60 -0.02 15.18
N LEU A 71 -32.02 -0.14 13.92
CA LEU A 71 -33.14 0.63 13.34
C LEU A 71 -34.35 -0.26 12.99
N THR A 72 -34.43 -1.45 13.58
CA THR A 72 -35.61 -2.34 13.58
C THR A 72 -35.88 -2.74 15.03
#